data_AF-A0A815A9N8-F1
#
_entry.id   AF-A0A815A9N8-F1
#
_cell.length_a   1.000
_cell.length_b   1.000
_cell.length_c   1.000
_cell.angle_alpha   90.00
_cell.angle_beta   90.00
_cell.angle_gamma   90.00
#
_symmetry.space_group_name_H-M   'P 1'
#
loop_
_entity.id
_entity.type
_entity.pdbx_description
1 polymer ?
#
loop_
_entity_poly.entity_id
_entity_poly.type
_entity_poly.pdbx_seq_one_letter_code
_entity_poly.pdbx_strand_id
1 'polypeptide(L)'
;MDTSRYIQSCNPARFIVTFSLLIFSILFALQLDGIIKINYWLIFLPLFIWKMLVVFGACTGVFCWCKNGERNRIIRAPDNDCRALIIYFFLHIFIL
;
A
#
# COMPACT_ATOMS: atom_id res chain seq x y z
N MET A 1 -20.25 23.07 -10.65
CA MET A 1 -20.20 21.60 -10.56
C MET A 1 -18.88 21.22 -9.90
N ASP A 2 -18.88 21.16 -8.58
CA ASP A 2 -17.69 21.02 -7.72
C ASP A 2 -17.17 19.57 -7.70
N THR A 3 -16.58 19.15 -8.82
CA THR A 3 -15.96 17.82 -8.96
C THR A 3 -14.78 17.60 -8.00
N SER A 4 -14.12 18.69 -7.55
CA SER A 4 -12.97 18.63 -6.65
C SER A 4 -13.30 18.04 -5.26
N ARG A 5 -14.52 18.28 -4.75
CA ARG A 5 -14.94 17.76 -3.42
C ARG A 5 -15.23 16.26 -3.42
N TYR A 6 -15.65 15.69 -4.54
CA TYR A 6 -15.91 14.25 -4.66
C TYR A 6 -14.61 13.44 -4.73
N ILE A 7 -13.56 13.99 -5.36
CA ILE A 7 -12.24 13.34 -5.38
C ILE A 7 -11.59 13.43 -4.00
N GLN A 8 -11.84 14.52 -3.26
CA GLN A 8 -11.32 14.73 -1.90
C GLN A 8 -11.98 13.85 -0.82
N SER A 9 -13.23 13.41 -1.01
CA SER A 9 -13.90 12.43 -0.13
C SER A 9 -13.54 10.98 -0.47
N CYS A 10 -12.91 10.76 -1.63
CA CYS A 10 -12.44 9.44 -2.01
C CYS A 10 -11.20 9.10 -1.19
N ASN A 11 -11.32 8.17 -0.24
CA ASN A 11 -10.17 7.67 0.50
C ASN A 11 -9.16 7.10 -0.52
N PRO A 12 -8.02 7.75 -0.76
CA PRO A 12 -7.17 7.46 -1.91
C PRO A 12 -6.63 6.03 -1.87
N ALA A 13 -6.43 5.48 -0.67
CA ALA A 13 -6.03 4.10 -0.49
C ALA A 13 -7.12 3.12 -0.97
N ARG A 14 -8.40 3.37 -0.64
CA ARG A 14 -9.51 2.52 -1.11
C ARG A 14 -9.69 2.60 -2.62
N PHE A 15 -9.53 3.79 -3.19
CA PHE A 15 -9.60 3.97 -4.65
C PHE A 15 -8.50 3.16 -5.36
N ILE A 16 -7.27 3.23 -4.87
CA ILE A 16 -6.12 2.53 -5.46
C ILE A 16 -6.28 1.00 -5.38
N VAL A 17 -6.75 0.49 -4.25
CA VAL A 17 -7.02 -0.96 -4.10
C VAL A 17 -8.11 -1.42 -5.07
N THR A 18 -9.24 -0.71 -5.12
CA THR A 18 -10.35 -1.05 -6.01
C THR A 18 -9.93 -0.97 -7.49
N PHE A 19 -9.19 0.06 -7.87
CA PHE A 19 -8.72 0.23 -9.25
C PHE A 19 -7.71 -0.86 -9.66
N SER A 20 -6.79 -1.24 -8.76
CA SER A 20 -5.86 -2.35 -8.97
C SER A 20 -6.57 -3.69 -9.15
N LEU A 21 -7.56 -3.98 -8.31
CA LEU A 21 -8.37 -5.21 -8.41
C LEU A 21 -9.19 -5.25 -9.70
N LEU A 22 -9.73 -4.10 -10.13
CA LEU A 22 -10.50 -4.01 -11.36
C LEU A 22 -9.62 -4.28 -12.59
N ILE A 23 -8.42 -3.69 -12.64
CA ILE A 23 -7.44 -3.96 -13.71
C ILE A 23 -7.03 -5.43 -13.71
N PHE A 24 -6.74 -6.00 -12.53
CA PHE A 24 -6.43 -7.43 -12.41
C PHE A 24 -7.56 -8.30 -12.96
N SER A 25 -8.80 -8.01 -12.58
CA SER A 25 -9.99 -8.75 -13.04
C SER A 25 -10.15 -8.70 -14.56
N ILE A 26 -9.97 -7.53 -15.18
CA ILE A 26 -10.03 -7.38 -16.64
C ILE A 26 -8.91 -8.16 -17.34
N LEU A 27 -7.66 -8.03 -16.87
CA LEU A 27 -6.53 -8.78 -17.45
C LEU A 27 -6.73 -10.29 -17.29
N PHE A 28 -7.24 -10.73 -16.15
CA PHE A 28 -7.48 -12.14 -15.87
C PHE A 28 -8.60 -12.70 -16.76
N ALA A 29 -9.68 -11.95 -16.96
CA ALA A 29 -10.76 -12.32 -17.88
C ALA A 29 -10.26 -12.44 -19.33
N LEU A 30 -9.45 -11.48 -19.81
CA LEU A 30 -8.89 -11.53 -21.17
C LEU A 30 -7.91 -12.70 -21.39
N GLN A 31 -7.17 -13.11 -20.35
CA GLN A 31 -6.32 -14.30 -20.42
C GLN A 31 -7.16 -15.58 -20.46
N LEU A 32 -8.27 -15.65 -19.70
CA LEU A 32 -9.19 -16.78 -19.71
C LEU A 32 -9.88 -16.96 -21.06
N ASP A 33 -10.23 -15.86 -21.72
CA ASP A 33 -10.75 -15.89 -23.10
C ASP A 33 -9.68 -16.30 -24.14
N GLY A 34 -8.42 -16.49 -23.73
CA GLY A 34 -7.34 -16.94 -24.60
C GLY A 34 -6.91 -15.92 -25.65
N ILE A 35 -7.41 -14.68 -25.56
CA ILE A 35 -7.10 -13.58 -26.48
C ILE A 35 -5.66 -13.11 -26.28
N ILE A 36 -5.18 -13.13 -25.04
CA ILE A 36 -3.81 -12.79 -24.70
C ILE A 36 -3.12 -14.00 -24.07
N LYS A 37 -1.95 -14.40 -24.58
CA LYS A 37 -1.04 -15.37 -23.96
C LYS A 37 0.12 -14.62 -23.32
N ILE A 38 -0.16 -13.74 -22.37
CA ILE A 38 0.89 -13.05 -21.61
C ILE A 38 1.32 -13.91 -20.41
N ASN A 39 2.55 -13.69 -19.97
CA ASN A 39 3.07 -14.35 -18.78
C ASN A 39 2.20 -14.02 -17.57
N TYR A 40 1.86 -15.04 -16.78
CA TYR A 40 1.07 -14.89 -15.56
C TYR A 40 1.65 -13.84 -14.60
N TRP A 41 2.97 -13.67 -14.58
CA TRP A 41 3.65 -12.59 -13.85
C TRP A 41 3.10 -11.19 -14.13
N LEU A 42 2.76 -10.90 -15.38
CA LEU A 42 2.25 -9.58 -15.78
C LEU A 42 0.80 -9.37 -15.33
N ILE A 43 0.02 -10.44 -15.27
CA ILE A 43 -1.36 -10.42 -14.80
C ILE A 43 -1.40 -10.08 -13.31
N PHE A 44 -0.46 -10.57 -12.52
CA PHE A 44 -0.37 -10.26 -11.08
C PHE A 44 0.29 -8.91 -10.75
N LEU A 45 0.89 -8.23 -11.73
CA LEU A 45 1.60 -6.97 -11.53
C LEU A 45 0.74 -5.86 -10.87
N PRO A 46 -0.56 -5.69 -11.20
CA PRO A 46 -1.44 -4.76 -10.49
C PRO A 46 -1.57 -5.08 -9.00
N LEU A 47 -1.65 -6.37 -8.64
CA LEU A 47 -1.71 -6.84 -7.25
C LEU A 47 -0.40 -6.54 -6.49
N PHE A 48 0.75 -6.56 -7.17
CA PHE A 48 2.00 -6.16 -6.55
C PHE A 48 2.08 -4.65 -6.31
N ILE A 49 1.55 -3.83 -7.23
CA ILE A 49 1.63 -2.36 -7.11
C ILE A 49 0.94 -1.84 -5.84
N TRP A 50 -0.27 -2.30 -5.52
CA TRP A 50 -0.97 -1.82 -4.31
C TRP A 50 -0.28 -2.30 -3.03
N LYS A 51 0.21 -3.55 -3.00
CA LYS A 51 0.99 -4.06 -1.87
C LYS A 51 2.28 -3.24 -1.67
N MET A 52 3.00 -2.93 -2.74
CA MET A 52 4.19 -2.08 -2.69
C MET A 52 3.85 -0.67 -2.18
N LEU A 53 2.75 -0.07 -2.64
CA LEU A 53 2.34 1.25 -2.18
C LEU A 53 2.08 1.28 -0.66
N VAL A 54 1.43 0.24 -0.12
CA VAL A 54 1.19 0.10 1.33
C VAL A 54 2.52 0.02 2.09
N VAL A 55 3.48 -0.77 1.59
CA VAL A 55 4.83 -0.87 2.17
C VAL A 55 5.57 0.48 2.10
N PHE A 56 5.51 1.20 0.97
CA PHE A 56 6.11 2.53 0.86
C PHE A 56 5.45 3.55 1.80
N GLY A 57 4.13 3.49 1.98
CA GLY A 57 3.41 4.29 2.98
C GLY A 57 3.88 3.99 4.41
N ALA A 58 4.09 2.71 4.72
CA ALA A 58 4.69 2.27 5.99
C ALA A 58 6.08 2.88 6.20
N CYS A 59 6.95 2.69 5.21
CA CYS A 59 8.34 3.11 5.26
C CYS A 59 8.45 4.62 5.39
N THR A 60 7.64 5.39 4.66
CA THR A 60 7.63 6.86 4.77
C THR A 60 7.10 7.33 6.12
N GLY A 61 6.10 6.65 6.70
CA GLY A 61 5.62 6.90 8.07
C GLY A 61 6.71 6.66 9.13
N VAL A 62 7.39 5.51 9.06
CA VAL A 62 8.52 5.18 9.95
C VAL A 62 9.70 6.11 9.71
N PHE A 63 10.00 6.48 8.47
CA PHE A 63 11.08 7.38 8.12
C PHE A 63 10.83 8.80 8.64
N CYS A 64 9.61 9.32 8.49
CA CYS A 64 9.21 10.59 9.11
C CYS A 64 9.25 10.52 10.64
N TRP A 65 8.83 9.39 11.22
CA TRP A 65 8.93 9.17 12.66
C TRP A 65 10.38 9.14 13.13
N CYS A 66 11.30 8.48 12.43
CA CYS A 66 12.72 8.51 12.76
C CYS A 66 13.28 9.93 12.64
N LYS A 67 12.98 10.64 11.54
CA LYS A 67 13.51 11.98 11.27
C LYS A 67 13.00 13.05 12.25
N ASN A 68 11.74 12.98 12.66
CA ASN A 68 11.14 13.92 13.61
C ASN A 68 11.24 13.44 15.07
N GLY A 69 11.26 12.12 15.27
CA GLY A 69 11.44 11.48 16.57
C GLY A 69 12.85 11.65 17.13
N GLU A 70 13.88 11.80 16.29
CA GLU A 70 15.24 12.19 16.69
C GLU A 70 15.23 13.43 17.62
N ARG A 71 14.32 14.38 17.38
CA ARG A 71 14.15 15.60 18.20
C ARG A 71 13.50 15.31 19.57
N ASN A 72 12.66 14.28 19.67
CA ASN A 72 11.96 13.90 20.91
C ASN A 72 12.65 12.74 21.67
N ARG A 73 13.64 12.07 21.07
CA ARG A 73 14.41 10.95 21.65
C ARG A 73 15.29 11.36 22.84
N ILE A 74 15.63 12.63 22.98
CA ILE A 74 16.46 13.12 24.10
C ILE A 74 15.77 12.90 25.46
N ILE A 75 14.44 12.72 25.49
CA ILE A 75 13.64 12.58 26.72
C ILE A 75 13.22 11.11 27.03
N ARG A 76 13.41 10.14 26.12
CA ARG A 76 13.00 8.73 26.33
C ARG A 76 14.00 7.73 25.74
N ALA A 77 14.43 6.76 26.56
CA ALA A 77 15.14 5.53 26.14
C ALA A 77 14.26 4.28 26.40
N PRO A 78 14.46 3.11 25.74
CA PRO A 78 15.05 2.86 24.42
C PRO A 78 14.17 1.96 23.50
N ASP A 79 14.21 2.24 22.20
CA ASP A 79 14.31 1.39 21.00
C ASP A 79 13.43 0.13 20.77
N ASN A 80 12.84 -0.50 21.78
CA ASN A 80 12.13 -1.79 21.64
C ASN A 80 10.65 -1.63 21.24
N ASP A 81 9.99 -0.58 21.74
CA ASP A 81 8.58 -0.30 21.41
C ASP A 81 8.41 0.08 19.93
N CYS A 82 9.37 0.82 19.36
CA CYS A 82 9.36 1.15 17.94
C CYS A 82 9.56 -0.09 17.06
N ARG A 83 10.43 -1.03 17.47
CA ARG A 83 10.60 -2.32 16.77
C ARG A 83 9.31 -3.13 16.83
N ALA A 84 8.65 -3.19 17.98
CA ALA A 84 7.38 -3.88 18.13
C ALA A 84 6.27 -3.27 17.27
N LEU A 85 6.19 -1.93 17.19
CA LEU A 85 5.22 -1.23 16.34
C LEU A 85 5.41 -1.55 14.85
N ILE A 86 6.66 -1.57 14.39
CA ILE A 86 6.99 -1.91 13.00
C ILE A 86 6.60 -3.37 12.70
N ILE A 87 6.93 -4.30 13.60
CA ILE A 87 6.58 -5.72 13.43
C ILE A 87 5.06 -5.92 13.41
N TYR A 88 4.32 -5.28 14.33
CA TYR A 88 2.85 -5.32 14.34
C TYR A 88 2.25 -4.76 13.03
N PHE A 89 2.83 -3.67 12.52
CA PHE A 89 2.37 -3.05 11.29
C PHE A 89 2.60 -3.94 10.06
N PHE A 90 3.79 -4.55 9.95
CA PHE A 90 4.10 -5.53 8.90
C PHE A 90 3.23 -6.78 9.01
N LEU A 91 2.98 -7.27 10.21
CA LEU A 91 2.12 -8.43 10.44
C LEU A 91 0.68 -8.15 10.01
N HIS A 92 0.15 -6.97 10.36
CA HIS A 92 -1.20 -6.56 9.98
C HIS A 92 -1.36 -6.31 8.47
N ILE A 93 -0.28 -5.92 7.77
CA ILE A 93 -0.27 -5.80 6.30
C ILE A 93 -0.08 -7.15 5.61
N PHE A 94 0.61 -8.10 6.26
CA PHE A 94 0.82 -9.44 5.72
C PHE A 94 -0.45 -10.29 5.77
N ILE A 95 -1.26 -10.09 6.82
CA ILE A 95 -2.53 -10.81 7.05
C ILE A 95 -3.71 -10.27 6.22
N LEU A 96 -3.60 -9.05 5.69
CA LEU A 96 -4.61 -8.40 4.84
C LEU A 96 -4.23 -8.48 3.34
#